data_AF-A0A5M3XRE9-F1
#
_entry.id   AF-A0A5M3XRE9-F1
#
_cell.length_a   1.000
_cell.length_b   1.000
_cell.length_c   1.000
_cell.angle_alpha   90.00
_cell.angle_beta   90.00
_cell.angle_gamma   90.00
#
_symmetry.space_group_name_H-M   'P 1'
#
loop_
_entity.id
_entity.type
_entity.pdbx_description
1 polymer ?
#
loop_
_entity_poly.entity_id
_entity_poly.type
_entity_poly.pdbx_seq_one_letter_code
_entity_poly.pdbx_strand_id
1 'polypeptide(L)'
;MTRYNPGREERDRRELAEAVAAARAELARVDAKAGIALSVSGGAFSILTATAALATSLPTLARVVLIVAAVLTAAASTAALWALRPTLPRHAGTGVLGAARVGTARGLLAGLADTPERERLAADVVCLSRLARTKYRRLRIAVDALIAAVAVVLIALVVLLATLPQV
;
A
#
# COMPACT_ATOMS: atom_id res chain seq x y z
N MET A 1 6.72 -37.41 29.43
CA MET A 1 7.96 -37.36 28.64
C MET A 1 7.61 -37.42 27.16
N THR A 2 7.44 -36.26 26.53
CA THR A 2 7.24 -36.13 25.07
C THR A 2 8.55 -36.51 24.39
N ARG A 3 8.58 -37.56 23.56
CA ARG A 3 9.79 -37.92 22.80
C ARG A 3 10.16 -36.73 21.90
N TYR A 4 11.35 -36.18 22.11
CA TYR A 4 11.95 -35.23 21.19
C TYR A 4 12.04 -35.87 19.81
N ASN A 5 11.34 -35.28 18.83
CA ASN A 5 11.36 -35.73 17.44
C ASN A 5 12.02 -34.63 16.59
N PRO A 6 13.32 -34.75 16.29
CA PRO A 6 14.06 -33.72 15.54
C PRO A 6 13.46 -33.49 14.15
N GLY A 7 12.86 -34.51 13.53
CA GLY A 7 12.20 -34.39 12.23
C GLY A 7 10.93 -33.55 12.24
N ARG A 8 10.28 -33.36 13.40
CA ARG A 8 9.13 -32.47 13.54
C ARG A 8 9.56 -31.01 13.68
N GLU A 9 10.61 -30.75 14.46
CA GLU A 9 11.11 -29.38 14.62
C GLU A 9 11.64 -28.79 13.32
N GLU A 10 12.34 -29.59 12.52
CA GLU A 10 12.86 -29.11 11.24
C GLU A 10 11.76 -28.84 10.21
N ARG A 11 10.67 -29.64 10.23
CA ARG A 11 9.47 -29.35 9.43
C ARG A 11 8.80 -28.05 9.88
N ASP A 12 8.55 -27.89 11.18
CA ASP A 12 7.95 -26.69 11.75
C ASP A 12 8.78 -25.43 11.40
N ARG A 13 10.12 -25.53 11.40
CA ARG A 13 11.01 -24.42 11.00
C ARG A 13 10.89 -24.08 9.52
N ARG A 14 10.87 -25.09 8.64
CA ARG A 14 10.70 -24.88 7.19
C ARG A 14 9.36 -24.23 6.89
N GLU A 15 8.29 -24.73 7.49
CA GLU A 15 6.94 -24.16 7.34
C GLU A 15 6.88 -22.69 7.77
N LEU A 16 7.52 -22.34 8.89
CA LEU A 16 7.58 -20.94 9.34
C LEU A 16 8.42 -20.06 8.42
N ALA A 17 9.56 -20.54 7.94
CA ALA A 17 10.40 -19.80 6.99
C ALA A 17 9.67 -19.54 5.66
N GLU A 18 8.95 -20.54 5.15
CA GLU A 18 8.08 -20.43 3.97
C GLU A 18 6.96 -19.42 4.21
N ALA A 19 6.32 -19.45 5.38
CA ALA A 19 5.28 -18.49 5.75
C ALA A 19 5.83 -17.05 5.82
N VAL A 20 7.04 -16.84 6.33
CA VAL A 20 7.71 -15.52 6.32
C VAL A 20 7.96 -15.07 4.88
N ALA A 21 8.48 -15.95 4.02
CA ALA A 21 8.73 -15.64 2.62
C ALA A 21 7.44 -15.27 1.87
N ALA A 22 6.36 -16.03 2.08
CA ALA A 22 5.05 -15.76 1.51
C ALA A 22 4.49 -14.40 1.98
N ALA A 23 4.62 -14.08 3.28
CA ALA A 23 4.16 -12.79 3.81
C ALA A 23 4.96 -11.60 3.23
N ARG A 24 6.28 -11.76 3.02
CA ARG A 24 7.12 -10.75 2.35
C ARG A 24 6.74 -10.57 0.88
N ALA A 25 6.51 -11.67 0.17
CA ALA A 25 6.07 -11.63 -1.23
C ALA A 25 4.72 -10.90 -1.37
N GLU A 26 3.80 -11.15 -0.45
CA GLU A 26 2.49 -10.49 -0.45
C GLU A 26 2.59 -8.99 -0.13
N LEU A 27 3.48 -8.61 0.79
CA LEU A 27 3.80 -7.19 1.04
C LEU A 27 4.36 -6.51 -0.21
N ALA A 28 5.33 -7.13 -0.89
CA ALA A 28 5.90 -6.59 -2.12
C ALA A 28 4.84 -6.44 -3.22
N ARG A 29 3.91 -7.40 -3.33
CA ARG A 29 2.78 -7.33 -4.26
C ARG A 29 1.85 -6.17 -3.95
N VAL A 30 1.55 -5.91 -2.68
CA VAL A 30 0.73 -4.77 -2.28
C VAL A 30 1.43 -3.45 -2.58
N ASP A 31 2.72 -3.36 -2.32
CA ASP A 31 3.51 -2.15 -2.59
C ASP A 31 3.60 -1.86 -4.09
N ALA A 32 3.76 -2.90 -4.93
CA ALA A 32 3.69 -2.75 -6.38
C ALA A 32 2.32 -2.23 -6.84
N LYS A 33 1.22 -2.79 -6.32
CA LYS A 33 -0.14 -2.32 -6.64
C LYS A 33 -0.37 -0.87 -6.18
N ALA A 34 0.12 -0.50 -5.01
CA ALA A 34 0.03 0.87 -4.51
C ALA A 34 0.85 1.85 -5.37
N GLY A 35 2.03 1.44 -5.84
CA GLY A 35 2.84 2.20 -6.80
C GLY A 35 2.11 2.42 -8.12
N ILE A 36 1.48 1.39 -8.68
CA ILE A 36 0.66 1.51 -9.90
C ILE A 36 -0.50 2.49 -9.67
N ALA A 37 -1.24 2.33 -8.57
CA ALA A 37 -2.37 3.20 -8.24
C ALA A 37 -1.93 4.67 -8.13
N LEU A 38 -0.79 4.93 -7.48
CA LEU A 38 -0.23 6.28 -7.35
C LEU A 38 0.20 6.87 -8.70
N SER A 39 0.88 6.09 -9.55
CA SER A 39 1.30 6.55 -10.87
C SER A 39 0.10 6.92 -11.74
N VAL A 40 -0.95 6.09 -11.73
CA VAL A 40 -2.19 6.35 -12.48
C VAL A 40 -2.92 7.58 -11.93
N SER A 41 -3.11 7.66 -10.61
CA SER A 41 -3.84 8.77 -10.00
C SER A 41 -3.08 10.09 -10.11
N GLY A 42 -1.76 10.08 -9.95
CA GLY A 42 -0.89 11.25 -10.08
C GLY A 42 -0.78 11.74 -11.52
N GLY A 43 -0.74 10.82 -12.50
CA GLY A 43 -0.81 11.14 -13.91
C GLY A 43 -2.15 11.79 -14.27
N ALA A 44 -3.26 11.18 -13.85
CA ALA A 44 -4.60 11.74 -14.07
C ALA A 44 -4.77 13.12 -13.44
N PHE A 45 -4.30 13.31 -12.20
CA PHE A 45 -4.31 14.60 -11.52
C PHE A 45 -3.54 15.68 -12.30
N SER A 46 -2.34 15.33 -12.78
CA SER A 46 -1.51 16.25 -13.58
C SER A 46 -2.22 16.69 -14.86
N ILE A 47 -2.82 15.74 -15.58
CA ILE A 47 -3.57 16.02 -16.81
C ILE A 47 -4.77 16.92 -16.50
N LEU A 48 -5.60 16.57 -15.52
CA LEU A 48 -6.79 17.33 -15.15
C LEU A 48 -6.44 18.77 -14.73
N THR A 49 -5.37 18.94 -13.96
CA THR A 49 -4.92 20.26 -13.51
C THR A 49 -4.40 21.09 -14.69
N ALA A 50 -3.63 20.50 -15.60
CA ALA A 50 -3.17 21.17 -16.81
C ALA A 50 -4.34 21.55 -17.73
N THR A 51 -5.29 20.65 -17.95
CA THR A 51 -6.51 20.94 -18.72
C THR A 51 -7.32 22.06 -18.07
N ALA A 52 -7.50 22.03 -16.74
CA ALA A 52 -8.21 23.08 -16.02
C ALA A 52 -7.53 24.45 -16.12
N ALA A 53 -6.19 24.50 -16.18
CA ALA A 53 -5.44 25.74 -16.39
C ALA A 53 -5.63 26.31 -17.81
N LEU A 54 -5.74 25.45 -18.82
CA LEU A 54 -5.95 25.83 -20.22
C LEU A 54 -7.43 26.12 -20.55
N ALA A 55 -8.35 25.71 -19.68
CA ALA A 55 -9.80 25.74 -19.82
C ALA A 55 -10.45 27.13 -19.61
N THR A 56 -9.85 28.20 -20.12
CA THR A 56 -10.33 29.58 -19.88
C THR A 56 -11.67 29.91 -20.55
N SER A 57 -12.12 29.11 -21.52
CA SER A 57 -13.41 29.28 -22.22
C SER A 57 -14.46 28.22 -21.88
N LEU A 58 -14.18 27.29 -20.94
CA LEU A 58 -15.13 26.23 -20.62
C LEU A 58 -16.36 26.75 -19.86
N PRO A 59 -17.57 26.23 -20.15
CA PRO A 59 -18.78 26.52 -19.40
C PRO A 59 -18.59 26.26 -17.90
N THR A 60 -19.25 27.05 -17.05
CA THR A 60 -19.13 26.98 -15.59
C THR A 60 -19.33 25.56 -15.06
N LEU A 61 -20.28 24.82 -15.62
CA LEU A 61 -20.57 23.44 -15.22
C LEU A 61 -19.39 22.50 -15.52
N ALA A 62 -18.75 22.63 -16.68
CA ALA A 62 -17.58 21.82 -17.04
C ALA A 62 -16.37 22.13 -16.14
N ARG A 63 -16.20 23.40 -15.74
CA ARG A 63 -15.17 23.80 -14.76
C ARG A 63 -15.40 23.18 -13.38
N VAL A 64 -16.64 23.21 -12.88
CA VAL A 64 -16.99 22.60 -11.59
C VAL A 64 -16.66 21.11 -11.62
N VAL A 65 -17.03 20.40 -12.69
CA VAL A 65 -16.75 18.97 -12.78
C VAL A 65 -15.25 18.67 -12.88
N LEU A 66 -14.47 19.47 -13.63
CA LEU A 66 -13.00 19.35 -13.66
C LEU A 66 -12.37 19.52 -12.29
N ILE A 67 -12.83 20.50 -11.50
CA ILE A 67 -12.35 20.72 -10.13
C ILE A 67 -12.68 19.51 -9.25
N VAL A 68 -13.91 18.99 -9.32
CA VAL A 68 -14.30 17.80 -8.54
C VAL A 68 -13.45 16.58 -8.93
N ALA A 69 -13.21 16.36 -10.22
CA ALA A 69 -12.33 15.29 -10.69
C ALA A 69 -10.88 15.46 -10.20
N ALA A 70 -10.35 16.68 -10.22
CA ALA A 70 -9.01 16.98 -9.69
C ALA A 70 -8.93 16.71 -8.17
N VAL A 71 -9.95 17.09 -7.40
CA VAL A 71 -10.00 16.83 -5.95
C VAL A 71 -10.07 15.31 -5.66
N LEU A 72 -10.87 14.56 -6.41
CA LEU A 72 -10.98 13.11 -6.24
C LEU A 72 -9.68 12.38 -6.61
N THR A 73 -9.01 12.79 -7.69
CA THR A 73 -7.70 12.23 -8.09
C THR A 73 -6.59 12.60 -7.10
N ALA A 74 -6.63 13.80 -6.51
CA ALA A 74 -5.74 14.18 -5.40
C ALA A 74 -5.99 13.32 -4.14
N ALA A 75 -7.27 13.08 -3.80
CA ALA A 75 -7.64 12.20 -2.68
C ALA A 75 -7.17 10.76 -2.92
N ALA A 76 -7.36 10.21 -4.13
CA ALA A 76 -6.86 8.89 -4.51
C ALA A 76 -5.33 8.80 -4.40
N SER A 77 -4.60 9.80 -4.90
CA SER A 77 -3.14 9.89 -4.80
C SER A 77 -2.67 9.95 -3.35
N THR A 78 -3.36 10.73 -2.51
CA THR A 78 -3.07 10.85 -1.07
C THR A 78 -3.29 9.52 -0.35
N ALA A 79 -4.38 8.81 -0.67
CA ALA A 79 -4.66 7.50 -0.11
C ALA A 79 -3.64 6.44 -0.56
N ALA A 80 -3.19 6.47 -1.82
CA ALA A 80 -2.13 5.61 -2.32
C ALA A 80 -0.78 5.89 -1.63
N LEU A 81 -0.43 7.17 -1.43
CA LEU A 81 0.73 7.57 -0.62
C LEU A 81 0.62 7.09 0.83
N TRP A 82 -0.58 7.13 1.42
CA TRP A 82 -0.81 6.58 2.76
C TRP A 82 -0.64 5.05 2.83
N ALA A 83 -0.92 4.33 1.75
CA ALA A 83 -0.64 2.89 1.66
C ALA A 83 0.87 2.62 1.60
N LEU A 84 1.64 3.48 0.91
CA LEU A 84 3.10 3.42 0.80
C LEU A 84 3.84 3.99 2.03
N ARG A 85 3.16 4.79 2.86
CA ARG A 85 3.77 5.41 4.05
C ARG A 85 4.46 4.34 4.91
N PRO A 86 5.76 4.49 5.23
CA PRO A 86 6.48 3.53 6.07
C PRO A 86 5.81 3.43 7.44
N THR A 87 5.11 2.33 7.69
CA THR A 87 4.60 2.00 9.01
C THR A 87 5.62 1.12 9.71
N LEU A 88 6.52 1.78 10.44
CA LEU A 88 7.46 1.12 11.34
C LEU A 88 6.65 0.62 12.54
N PRO A 89 6.56 -0.70 12.79
CA PRO A 89 5.88 -1.18 13.99
C PRO A 89 6.60 -0.61 15.21
N ARG A 90 5.90 0.18 16.03
CA ARG A 90 6.49 0.82 17.23
C ARG A 90 7.11 -0.20 18.20
N HIS A 91 6.56 -1.41 18.23
CA HIS A 91 6.89 -2.45 19.22
C HIS A 91 7.35 -3.79 18.63
N ALA A 92 7.50 -3.93 17.29
CA ALA A 92 8.06 -5.17 16.74
C ALA A 92 9.59 -5.11 16.85
N GLY A 93 10.13 -5.60 17.97
CA GLY A 93 11.57 -5.73 18.21
C GLY A 93 12.24 -6.83 17.38
N THR A 94 11.71 -7.17 16.21
CA THR A 94 12.23 -8.23 15.33
C THR A 94 12.59 -7.67 13.94
N GLY A 95 13.44 -8.40 13.21
CA GLY A 95 13.93 -7.99 11.89
C GLY A 95 14.88 -6.78 11.91
N VAL A 96 15.00 -6.09 10.76
CA VAL A 96 16.01 -5.04 10.52
C VAL A 96 15.88 -3.85 11.49
N LEU A 97 14.66 -3.48 11.86
CA LEU A 97 14.41 -2.37 12.79
C LEU A 97 14.74 -2.73 14.23
N GLY A 98 14.49 -3.99 14.62
CA GLY A 98 14.96 -4.52 15.90
C GLY A 98 16.49 -4.50 15.95
N ALA A 99 17.15 -5.00 14.91
CA ALA A 99 18.61 -5.01 14.80
C ALA A 99 19.21 -3.60 14.85
N ALA A 100 18.58 -2.62 14.18
CA ALA A 100 19.02 -1.23 14.20
C ALA A 100 18.97 -0.60 15.61
N ARG A 101 18.03 -1.02 16.48
CA ARG A 101 17.94 -0.52 17.86
C ARG A 101 19.02 -1.07 18.78
N VAL A 102 19.55 -2.26 18.50
CA VAL A 102 20.59 -2.89 19.32
C VAL A 102 21.94 -2.18 19.16
N GLY A 103 22.17 -1.51 18.02
CA GLY A 103 23.30 -0.61 17.80
C GLY A 103 24.69 -1.25 17.71
N THR A 104 24.83 -2.53 18.08
CA THR A 104 26.09 -3.28 18.04
C THR A 104 25.91 -4.71 17.52
N ALA A 105 26.88 -5.21 16.77
CA ALA A 105 26.87 -6.59 16.26
C ALA A 105 26.86 -7.62 17.39
N ARG A 106 27.59 -7.37 18.48
CA ARG A 106 27.64 -8.26 19.64
C ARG A 106 26.30 -8.33 20.37
N GLY A 107 25.63 -7.20 20.56
CA GLY A 107 24.29 -7.17 21.14
C GLY A 107 23.27 -7.90 20.25
N LEU A 108 23.40 -7.76 18.93
CA LEU A 108 22.52 -8.48 17.99
C LEU A 108 22.72 -9.99 18.11
N LEU A 109 23.96 -10.48 18.13
CA LEU A 109 24.26 -11.89 18.29
C LEU A 109 23.79 -12.45 19.64
N ALA A 110 23.95 -11.69 20.73
CA ALA A 110 23.43 -12.08 22.05
C ALA A 110 21.90 -12.17 22.05
N GLY A 111 21.24 -11.15 21.51
CA GLY A 111 19.79 -11.17 21.32
C GLY A 111 19.35 -12.33 20.44
N LEU A 112 20.15 -12.68 19.41
CA LEU A 112 19.93 -13.82 18.52
C LEU A 112 20.08 -15.18 19.20
N ALA A 113 20.95 -15.29 20.21
CA ALA A 113 21.15 -16.50 21.00
C ALA A 113 20.03 -16.71 22.05
N ASP A 114 19.50 -15.63 22.63
CA ASP A 114 18.53 -15.69 23.74
C ASP A 114 17.10 -16.07 23.32
N THR A 115 16.68 -15.69 22.11
CA THR A 115 15.33 -16.05 21.61
C THR A 115 15.40 -17.27 20.69
N PRO A 116 14.53 -18.27 20.89
CA PRO A 116 14.38 -19.36 19.94
C PRO A 116 14.02 -18.85 18.55
N GLU A 117 14.71 -19.34 17.52
CA GLU A 117 14.48 -18.98 16.11
C GLU A 117 13.01 -19.15 15.71
N ARG A 118 12.37 -20.22 16.20
CA ARG A 118 10.94 -20.52 15.97
C ARG A 118 10.02 -19.39 16.44
N GLU A 119 10.27 -18.83 17.62
CA GLU A 119 9.47 -17.74 18.17
C GLU A 119 9.65 -16.46 17.34
N ARG A 120 10.88 -16.19 16.86
CA ARG A 120 11.14 -15.06 15.98
C ARG A 120 10.42 -15.19 14.64
N LEU A 121 10.49 -16.36 14.00
CA LEU A 121 9.82 -16.58 12.72
C LEU A 121 8.30 -16.46 12.88
N ALA A 122 7.72 -17.03 13.94
CA ALA A 122 6.29 -16.88 14.23
C ALA A 122 5.90 -15.40 14.45
N ALA A 123 6.70 -14.64 15.21
CA ALA A 123 6.48 -13.21 15.42
C ALA A 123 6.57 -12.42 14.10
N ASP A 124 7.53 -12.75 13.24
CA ASP A 124 7.69 -12.13 11.93
C ASP A 124 6.49 -12.42 11.02
N VAL A 125 5.99 -13.66 10.95
CA VAL A 125 4.77 -14.00 10.19
C VAL A 125 3.60 -13.15 10.66
N VAL A 126 3.32 -13.11 11.96
CA VAL A 126 2.20 -12.32 12.51
C VAL A 126 2.36 -10.83 12.20
N CYS A 127 3.57 -10.29 12.36
CA CYS A 127 3.85 -8.89 12.09
C CYS A 127 3.65 -8.55 10.59
N LEU A 128 4.24 -9.34 9.69
CA LEU A 128 4.18 -9.14 8.25
C LEU A 128 2.74 -9.30 7.72
N SER A 129 1.98 -10.30 8.20
CA SER A 129 0.58 -10.48 7.83
C SER A 129 -0.31 -9.31 8.29
N ARG A 130 -0.10 -8.79 9.51
CA ARG A 130 -0.82 -7.60 10.01
C ARG A 130 -0.49 -6.36 9.17
N LEU A 131 0.78 -6.21 8.79
CA LEU A 131 1.22 -5.12 7.92
C LEU A 131 0.56 -5.21 6.54
N ALA A 132 0.57 -6.40 5.92
CA ALA A 132 -0.06 -6.65 4.63
C ALA A 132 -1.56 -6.33 4.67
N ARG A 133 -2.28 -6.80 5.70
CA ARG A 133 -3.70 -6.50 5.90
C ARG A 133 -3.97 -4.99 6.01
N THR A 134 -3.11 -4.27 6.74
CA THR A 134 -3.26 -2.82 6.90
C THR A 134 -3.05 -2.08 5.59
N LYS A 135 -2.00 -2.44 4.82
CA LYS A 135 -1.74 -1.86 3.51
C LYS A 135 -2.87 -2.16 2.52
N TYR A 136 -3.41 -3.38 2.51
CA TYR A 136 -4.57 -3.73 1.69
C TYR A 136 -5.81 -2.89 1.99
N ARG A 137 -6.11 -2.62 3.26
CA ARG A 137 -7.23 -1.74 3.64
C ARG A 137 -7.04 -0.32 3.13
N ARG A 138 -5.82 0.22 3.20
CA ARG A 138 -5.50 1.56 2.68
C ARG A 138 -5.56 1.61 1.16
N LEU A 139 -5.03 0.59 0.50
CA LEU A 139 -5.09 0.46 -0.95
C LEU A 139 -6.55 0.39 -1.44
N ARG A 140 -7.44 -0.29 -0.72
CA ARG A 140 -8.87 -0.32 -1.05
C ARG A 140 -9.47 1.09 -1.07
N ILE A 141 -9.18 1.91 -0.07
CA ILE A 141 -9.65 3.31 -0.03
C ILE A 141 -9.11 4.10 -1.24
N ALA A 142 -7.85 3.90 -1.60
CA ALA A 142 -7.25 4.56 -2.78
C ALA A 142 -7.94 4.15 -4.08
N VAL A 143 -8.22 2.85 -4.23
CA VAL A 143 -8.92 2.31 -5.41
C VAL A 143 -10.37 2.79 -5.46
N ASP A 144 -11.10 2.78 -4.34
CA ASP A 144 -12.48 3.26 -4.28
C ASP A 144 -12.55 4.76 -4.66
N ALA A 145 -11.61 5.57 -4.17
CA ALA A 145 -11.48 6.99 -4.56
C ALA A 145 -11.13 7.16 -6.05
N LEU A 146 -10.27 6.31 -6.61
CA LEU A 146 -9.92 6.34 -8.02
C LEU A 146 -11.11 5.97 -8.92
N ILE A 147 -11.88 4.94 -8.53
CA ILE A 147 -13.11 4.55 -9.23
C ILE A 147 -14.13 5.70 -9.21
N ALA A 148 -14.32 6.34 -8.05
CA ALA A 148 -15.18 7.51 -7.94
C ALA A 148 -14.71 8.67 -8.83
N ALA A 149 -13.39 8.94 -8.88
CA ALA A 149 -12.82 9.95 -9.76
C ALA A 149 -13.10 9.66 -11.24
N VAL A 150 -12.87 8.42 -11.67
CA VAL A 150 -13.14 7.98 -13.06
C VAL A 150 -14.62 8.12 -13.40
N ALA A 151 -15.52 7.72 -12.50
CA ALA A 151 -16.96 7.86 -12.71
C ALA A 151 -17.37 9.34 -12.92
N VAL A 152 -16.83 10.25 -12.10
CA VAL A 152 -17.09 11.69 -12.26
C VAL A 152 -16.55 12.22 -13.59
N VAL A 153 -15.35 11.81 -14.00
CA VAL A 153 -14.77 12.19 -15.30
C VAL A 153 -15.64 11.70 -16.46
N LEU A 154 -16.14 10.46 -16.40
CA LEU A 154 -17.03 9.91 -17.43
C LEU A 154 -18.35 10.69 -17.51
N ILE A 155 -18.96 11.02 -16.37
CA ILE A 155 -20.17 11.86 -16.33
C ILE A 155 -19.87 13.24 -16.93
N ALA A 156 -18.72 13.84 -16.61
CA ALA A 156 -18.27 15.10 -17.18
C ALA A 156 -18.24 15.05 -18.71
N LEU A 157 -17.64 13.97 -19.23
CA LEU A 157 -17.46 13.79 -20.66
C LEU A 157 -18.81 13.62 -21.36
N VAL A 158 -19.72 12.83 -20.79
CA VAL A 158 -21.08 12.65 -21.33
C VAL A 158 -21.84 13.98 -21.35
N VAL A 159 -21.79 14.75 -20.26
CA VAL A 159 -22.44 16.07 -20.19
C VAL A 159 -21.84 17.02 -21.20
N LEU A 160 -20.51 17.07 -21.30
CA LEU A 160 -19.82 17.92 -22.28
C LEU A 160 -20.23 17.55 -23.70
N LEU A 161 -20.19 16.27 -24.05
CA LEU A 161 -20.60 15.76 -25.37
C LEU A 161 -22.08 16.06 -25.68
N ALA A 162 -22.96 15.95 -24.69
CA ALA A 162 -24.37 16.29 -24.84
C ALA A 162 -24.62 17.80 -25.02
N THR A 163 -23.72 18.64 -24.49
CA THR A 163 -23.80 20.10 -24.64
C THR A 163 -23.09 20.63 -25.88
N LEU A 164 -22.32 19.81 -26.60
CA LEU A 164 -21.75 20.21 -27.88
C LEU A 164 -22.87 20.35 -28.91
N PRO A 165 -22.98 21.48 -29.61
CA PRO A 165 -23.91 21.60 -30.73
C PRO A 165 -23.57 20.52 -31.75
N GLN A 166 -24.58 19.74 -32.15
CA GLN A 166 -24.48 18.81 -33.26
C GLN A 166 -24.29 19.68 -34.52
N VAL A 167 -23.05 19.77 -35.00
CA VAL A 167 -22.71 20.46 -36.26
C VAL A 167 -23.17 19.60 -37.42
#